data_AF-A0A1Q5XDA4-F1
#
_entry.id   AF-A0A1Q5XDA4-F1
#
_cell.length_a   1.000
_cell.length_b   1.000
_cell.length_c   1.000
_cell.angle_alpha   90.00
_cell.angle_beta   90.00
_cell.angle_gamma   90.00
#
_symmetry.space_group_name_H-M   'P 1'
#
loop_
_entity.id
_entity.type
_entity.pdbx_description
1 polymer ?
#
loop_
_entity_poly.entity_id
_entity_poly.type
_entity_poly.pdbx_seq_one_letter_code
_entity_poly.pdbx_strand_id
1 'polypeptide(L)'
;MATQSIFNLDNLRKAVQTSKTTGTVGGGAATQPKQPTLTMPTGAVGALNGVKQSPLPTVLPQAAITAAGMAKTAAPVVPDAARVAAQRMVGTTSTTPDPNMSRANQALNNQANLVNTPFSYNADADPAYQAALRAAQQNLSVNQKNTNAQLRATGQGKSSYSETVANQLAHQSEENVANNILPQYAQQAYKQYQDSIANNRNLYQDYNQQDFQNPITESQVTGNYLPTEAKQAIQNLLGLKTQAETKGITKDARTQLSTEADAIRSQLKSLGIDPSFYGANKTAAQASVNNPGIRTLQGQQLDLQGKQANMDAASAVSNMTGKVITPQTDWQGLVRQATDPNTPLNASQGNFNRQQNFNEGQQGWSNQFDKAKFDEDTRRYGLDYALQQQQIAISQQNANSSSSGNSASIANSQFGQLMDVWKATGTAPAGLESYGVNPGTKYTSIAATKAATAVTAESYATSYIDKSVNRDDEGKITNLDSIKAQVLQSGLPDSEIAKLYSRYGIPLPQGYSGN
;
A
#
# COMPACT_ATOMS: atom_id res chain seq x y z
N MET A 1 -4.54 -20.81 -37.16
CA MET A 1 -3.71 -19.98 -36.26
C MET A 1 -3.23 -20.88 -35.13
N ALA A 2 -1.98 -21.32 -35.17
CA ALA A 2 -1.41 -22.26 -34.21
C ALA A 2 -0.48 -21.51 -33.26
N THR A 3 -0.72 -21.65 -31.96
CA THR A 3 0.07 -21.08 -30.87
C THR A 3 1.32 -21.94 -30.63
N GLN A 4 2.51 -21.36 -30.82
CA GLN A 4 3.78 -22.00 -30.48
C GLN A 4 4.10 -21.85 -28.99
N SER A 5 4.52 -22.95 -28.37
CA SER A 5 4.93 -23.05 -26.97
C SER A 5 6.42 -22.68 -26.81
N ILE A 6 6.74 -21.89 -25.79
CA ILE A 6 8.05 -21.24 -25.56
C ILE A 6 9.04 -22.15 -24.79
N PHE A 7 8.68 -23.38 -24.43
CA PHE A 7 9.58 -24.29 -23.71
C PHE A 7 10.32 -25.25 -24.65
N ASN A 8 11.55 -24.87 -25.02
CA ASN A 8 12.48 -25.72 -25.78
C ASN A 8 13.13 -26.77 -24.86
N LEU A 9 12.51 -27.94 -24.77
CA LEU A 9 12.92 -29.10 -23.96
C LEU A 9 14.28 -29.70 -24.39
N ASP A 10 14.76 -29.41 -25.61
CA ASP A 10 15.98 -30.02 -26.15
C ASP A 10 17.26 -29.44 -25.54
N ASN A 11 17.22 -28.19 -25.08
CA ASN A 11 18.35 -27.57 -24.40
C ASN A 11 18.56 -28.12 -22.98
N LEU A 12 17.50 -28.59 -22.31
CA LEU A 12 17.59 -29.19 -20.97
C LEU A 12 18.19 -30.60 -21.03
N ARG A 13 17.96 -31.37 -22.11
CA ARG A 13 18.55 -32.70 -22.30
C ARG A 13 20.04 -32.67 -22.64
N LYS A 14 20.51 -31.64 -23.35
CA LYS A 14 21.94 -31.48 -23.67
C LYS A 14 22.80 -31.15 -22.44
N ALA A 15 22.27 -30.46 -21.44
CA ALA A 15 23.01 -30.12 -20.21
C ALA A 15 23.21 -31.31 -19.25
N VAL A 16 22.35 -32.32 -19.31
CA VAL A 16 22.42 -33.50 -18.42
C VAL A 16 23.37 -34.59 -18.97
N GLN A 17 23.67 -34.58 -20.27
CA GLN A 17 24.58 -35.56 -20.88
C GLN A 17 26.07 -35.21 -20.76
N THR A 18 26.42 -33.95 -20.54
CA THR A 18 27.83 -33.51 -20.40
C THR A 18 28.47 -33.84 -19.06
N SER A 19 27.72 -34.34 -18.07
CA SER A 19 28.24 -34.63 -16.72
C SER A 19 28.66 -36.09 -16.49
N LYS A 20 28.55 -36.97 -17.49
CA LYS A 20 28.75 -38.43 -17.31
C LYS A 20 29.95 -39.06 -18.00
N THR A 21 30.80 -38.28 -18.66
CA THR A 21 31.94 -38.81 -19.43
C THR A 21 33.24 -38.09 -19.10
N THR A 22 33.83 -38.42 -17.96
CA THR A 22 35.28 -38.25 -17.76
C THR A 22 35.77 -39.28 -16.76
N GLY A 23 36.30 -40.40 -17.28
CA GLY A 23 36.94 -41.40 -16.43
C GLY A 23 37.04 -42.80 -17.02
N THR A 24 37.70 -42.97 -18.18
CA THR A 24 38.34 -44.26 -18.50
C THR A 24 39.64 -44.03 -19.27
N VAL A 25 40.65 -44.76 -18.82
CA VAL A 25 42.09 -44.63 -19.06
C VAL A 25 42.54 -45.49 -20.25
N GLY A 26 43.46 -44.97 -21.05
CA GLY A 26 44.40 -45.69 -21.92
C GLY A 26 45.49 -44.68 -22.29
N GLY A 27 46.78 -44.87 -22.06
CA GLY A 27 47.62 -46.05 -22.22
C GLY A 27 48.82 -45.57 -23.05
N GLY A 28 49.94 -45.21 -22.41
CA GLY A 28 51.11 -44.68 -23.10
C GLY A 28 52.28 -44.44 -22.14
N ALA A 29 53.33 -45.21 -22.32
CA ALA A 29 54.50 -45.30 -21.46
C ALA A 29 55.43 -44.08 -21.53
N ALA A 30 55.93 -43.62 -20.38
CA ALA A 30 57.24 -42.96 -20.26
C ALA A 30 57.71 -42.95 -18.78
N THR A 31 58.80 -43.68 -18.55
CA THR A 31 59.90 -43.49 -17.58
C THR A 31 59.67 -42.76 -16.24
N GLN A 32 59.96 -43.51 -15.17
CA GLN A 32 60.10 -43.12 -13.76
C GLN A 32 60.98 -41.88 -13.52
N PRO A 33 60.72 -41.17 -12.40
CA PRO A 33 61.72 -41.18 -11.34
C PRO A 33 61.18 -41.66 -9.98
N LYS A 34 62.02 -42.42 -9.28
CA LYS A 34 61.85 -42.95 -7.92
C LYS A 34 61.31 -41.90 -6.94
N GLN A 35 60.23 -42.26 -6.24
CA GLN A 35 59.83 -41.63 -4.98
C GLN A 35 60.05 -42.59 -3.79
N PRO A 36 60.39 -42.08 -2.59
CA PRO A 36 60.73 -42.89 -1.44
C PRO A 36 59.48 -43.52 -0.80
N THR A 37 59.56 -44.83 -0.55
CA THR A 37 58.56 -45.60 0.19
C THR A 37 58.62 -45.23 1.67
N LEU A 38 57.56 -44.59 2.19
CA LEU A 38 57.33 -44.41 3.63
C LEU A 38 56.36 -45.50 4.09
N THR A 39 56.93 -46.55 4.68
CA THR A 39 56.21 -47.61 5.40
C THR A 39 55.66 -47.03 6.71
N MET A 40 54.33 -46.95 6.84
CA MET A 40 53.70 -46.64 8.12
C MET A 40 53.61 -47.91 8.98
N PRO A 41 53.99 -47.87 10.27
CA PRO A 41 53.85 -49.01 11.15
C PRO A 41 52.38 -49.27 11.51
N THR A 42 51.96 -50.52 11.28
CA THR A 42 50.70 -51.09 11.75
C THR A 42 50.78 -51.27 13.27
N GLY A 43 50.15 -50.38 14.04
CA GLY A 43 50.07 -50.56 15.49
C GLY A 43 49.59 -49.32 16.25
N ALA A 44 48.30 -48.99 16.15
CA ALA A 44 47.62 -48.12 17.11
C ALA A 44 46.09 -48.28 17.02
N VAL A 45 45.60 -49.52 17.11
CA VAL A 45 44.20 -49.80 17.40
C VAL A 45 44.15 -50.21 18.87
N GLY A 46 43.87 -49.27 19.76
CA GLY A 46 43.73 -49.60 21.17
C GLY A 46 43.98 -48.45 22.15
N ALA A 47 43.21 -47.38 22.04
CA ALA A 47 42.83 -46.53 23.19
C ALA A 47 42.02 -45.36 22.64
N LEU A 48 40.70 -45.37 22.85
CA LEU A 48 39.85 -44.19 23.01
C LEU A 48 38.39 -44.62 23.31
N ASN A 49 38.22 -45.52 24.29
CA ASN A 49 36.97 -45.66 25.02
C ASN A 49 37.14 -44.84 26.31
N GLY A 50 36.49 -43.67 26.40
CA GLY A 50 36.48 -42.92 27.67
C GLY A 50 36.34 -41.40 27.61
N VAL A 51 36.07 -40.77 26.46
CA VAL A 51 35.79 -39.32 26.46
C VAL A 51 34.29 -39.11 26.65
N LYS A 52 33.88 -38.78 27.87
CA LYS A 52 32.53 -38.25 28.16
C LYS A 52 32.32 -36.99 27.34
N GLN A 53 31.31 -36.98 26.47
CA GLN A 53 30.84 -35.78 25.79
C GLN A 53 30.30 -34.80 26.85
N SER A 54 30.92 -33.63 26.96
CA SER A 54 30.31 -32.50 27.66
C SER A 54 29.05 -32.06 26.88
N PRO A 55 27.92 -31.78 27.56
CA PRO A 55 26.69 -31.36 26.90
C PRO A 55 26.92 -30.00 26.21
N LEU A 56 26.50 -29.91 24.94
CA LEU A 56 26.47 -28.64 24.21
C LEU A 56 25.52 -27.65 24.90
N PRO A 57 25.90 -26.36 25.02
CA PRO A 57 25.00 -25.34 25.54
C PRO A 57 23.80 -25.19 24.61
N THR A 58 22.59 -25.44 25.14
CA THR A 58 21.32 -25.44 24.39
C THR A 58 20.68 -24.05 24.31
N VAL A 59 21.39 -23.00 24.74
CA VAL A 59 20.87 -21.64 24.83
C VAL A 59 21.83 -20.69 24.13
N LEU A 60 21.30 -19.88 23.21
CA LEU A 60 22.04 -18.81 22.55
C LEU A 60 22.68 -17.90 23.61
N PRO A 61 23.93 -17.45 23.45
CA PRO A 61 24.55 -16.51 24.37
C PRO A 61 23.73 -15.20 24.41
N GLN A 62 23.53 -14.66 25.61
CA GLN A 62 22.74 -13.46 25.90
C GLN A 62 23.10 -12.25 25.00
N ALA A 63 24.32 -12.21 24.47
CA ALA A 63 24.79 -11.20 23.52
C ALA A 63 24.01 -11.16 22.19
N ALA A 64 23.56 -12.31 21.66
CA ALA A 64 22.77 -12.37 20.43
C ALA A 64 21.33 -11.84 20.64
N ILE A 65 20.74 -12.11 21.81
CA ILE A 65 19.45 -11.55 22.23
C ILE A 65 19.56 -10.03 22.44
N THR A 66 20.71 -9.57 22.94
CA THR A 66 20.97 -8.14 23.20
C THR A 66 21.19 -7.37 21.88
N ALA A 67 21.92 -7.94 20.91
CA ALA A 67 22.12 -7.33 19.60
C ALA A 67 20.81 -7.21 18.78
N ALA A 68 19.92 -8.20 18.86
CA ALA A 68 18.57 -8.11 18.28
C ALA A 68 17.70 -7.04 18.96
N GLY A 69 17.88 -6.80 20.27
CA GLY A 69 17.21 -5.74 21.02
C GLY A 69 17.69 -4.32 20.70
N MET A 70 18.95 -4.15 20.27
CA MET A 70 19.54 -2.85 19.90
C MET A 70 19.23 -2.43 18.45
N ALA A 71 18.77 -3.36 17.61
CA ALA A 71 18.27 -3.07 16.26
C ALA A 71 16.81 -2.56 16.22
N LYS A 72 16.22 -2.20 17.38
CA LYS A 72 15.03 -1.33 17.44
C LYS A 72 15.41 0.08 17.02
N THR A 73 15.59 0.28 15.71
CA THR A 73 15.55 1.62 15.14
C THR A 73 14.17 2.22 15.44
N ALA A 74 14.16 3.49 15.87
CA ALA A 74 12.93 4.19 16.18
C ALA A 74 11.98 4.08 14.98
N ALA A 75 10.79 3.51 15.20
CA ALA A 75 9.78 3.39 14.15
C ALA A 75 9.53 4.79 13.55
N PRO A 76 9.49 4.92 12.22
CA PRO A 76 9.19 6.20 11.59
C PRO A 76 7.86 6.73 12.14
N VAL A 77 7.91 7.88 12.81
CA VAL A 77 6.72 8.51 13.38
C VAL A 77 5.88 9.04 12.24
N VAL A 78 4.69 8.45 12.05
CA VAL A 78 3.68 8.97 11.12
C VAL A 78 3.33 10.41 11.56
N PRO A 79 3.45 11.43 10.70
CA PRO A 79 3.16 12.81 11.08
C PRO A 79 1.73 12.95 11.62
N ASP A 80 1.56 13.75 12.68
CA ASP A 80 0.25 13.98 13.30
C ASP A 80 -0.82 14.45 12.29
N ALA A 81 -0.42 15.19 11.25
CA ALA A 81 -1.31 15.61 10.17
C ALA A 81 -1.92 14.44 9.38
N ALA A 82 -1.14 13.37 9.11
CA ALA A 82 -1.64 12.19 8.42
C ALA A 82 -2.59 11.37 9.32
N ARG A 83 -2.29 11.29 10.62
CA ARG A 83 -3.15 10.64 11.62
C ARG A 83 -4.48 11.38 11.79
N VAL A 84 -4.44 12.71 11.88
CA VAL A 84 -5.63 13.56 11.98
C VAL A 84 -6.47 13.52 10.70
N ALA A 85 -5.84 13.48 9.51
CA ALA A 85 -6.55 13.32 8.24
C ALA A 85 -7.27 11.96 8.16
N ALA A 86 -6.60 10.86 8.54
CA ALA A 86 -7.22 9.54 8.60
C ALA A 86 -8.39 9.48 9.60
N GLN A 87 -8.25 10.08 10.78
CA GLN A 87 -9.33 10.15 11.77
C GLN A 87 -10.52 11.00 11.29
N ARG A 88 -10.28 12.07 10.53
CA ARG A 88 -11.35 12.89 9.94
C ARG A 88 -12.11 12.17 8.83
N MET A 89 -11.47 11.30 8.04
CA MET A 89 -12.16 10.51 7.02
C MET A 89 -13.07 9.43 7.63
N VAL A 90 -12.72 8.89 8.79
CA VAL A 90 -13.55 7.89 9.50
C VAL A 90 -14.70 8.57 10.26
N GLY A 91 -14.45 9.73 10.89
CA GLY A 91 -15.40 10.41 11.77
C GLY A 91 -16.58 11.13 11.07
N THR A 92 -16.53 11.37 9.76
CA THR A 92 -17.64 12.02 9.02
C THR A 92 -18.67 11.02 8.46
N THR A 93 -18.48 9.72 8.68
CA THR A 93 -19.45 8.70 8.24
C THR A 93 -20.52 8.48 9.31
N SER A 94 -21.78 8.68 8.91
CA SER A 94 -23.00 8.62 9.72
C SER A 94 -23.06 7.42 10.68
N THR A 95 -23.55 7.64 11.91
CA THR A 95 -23.70 6.63 12.97
C THR A 95 -24.75 5.55 12.70
N THR A 96 -25.43 5.59 11.55
CA THR A 96 -26.27 4.48 11.08
C THR A 96 -25.45 3.59 10.14
N PRO A 97 -25.14 2.33 10.52
CA PRO A 97 -24.37 1.41 9.69
C PRO A 97 -25.17 1.06 8.44
N ASP A 98 -24.83 1.70 7.33
CA ASP A 98 -25.29 1.31 6.01
C ASP A 98 -24.47 0.09 5.53
N PRO A 99 -25.11 -1.06 5.24
CA PRO A 99 -24.42 -2.32 4.94
C PRO A 99 -23.57 -2.28 3.66
N ASN A 100 -23.85 -1.41 2.68
CA ASN A 100 -23.02 -1.32 1.47
C ASN A 100 -21.93 -0.26 1.58
N MET A 101 -22.19 0.82 2.33
CA MET A 101 -21.11 1.71 2.79
C MET A 101 -20.09 0.96 3.64
N SER A 102 -20.46 -0.21 4.21
CA SER A 102 -19.55 -1.04 5.00
C SER A 102 -18.34 -1.55 4.22
N ARG A 103 -18.41 -1.86 2.92
CA ARG A 103 -17.25 -2.42 2.20
C ARG A 103 -16.20 -1.36 1.87
N ALA A 104 -16.64 -0.23 1.32
CA ALA A 104 -15.77 0.92 1.09
C ALA A 104 -15.21 1.46 2.42
N ASN A 105 -16.05 1.58 3.46
CA ASN A 105 -15.59 1.99 4.79
C ASN A 105 -14.68 0.96 5.46
N GLN A 106 -14.88 -0.33 5.23
CA GLN A 106 -14.01 -1.38 5.75
C GLN A 106 -12.66 -1.35 5.06
N ALA A 107 -12.62 -1.18 3.73
CA ALA A 107 -11.38 -0.97 3.00
C ALA A 107 -10.66 0.31 3.46
N LEU A 108 -11.41 1.40 3.65
CA LEU A 108 -10.89 2.66 4.17
C LEU A 108 -10.36 2.52 5.62
N ASN A 109 -11.10 1.83 6.50
CA ASN A 109 -10.69 1.56 7.87
C ASN A 109 -9.45 0.66 7.93
N ASN A 110 -9.39 -0.38 7.08
CA ASN A 110 -8.22 -1.23 6.96
C ASN A 110 -7.01 -0.43 6.47
N GLN A 111 -7.19 0.42 5.46
CA GLN A 111 -6.15 1.32 4.98
C GLN A 111 -5.72 2.32 6.06
N ALA A 112 -6.66 2.92 6.78
CA ALA A 112 -6.37 3.84 7.87
C ALA A 112 -5.61 3.14 9.00
N ASN A 113 -6.01 1.93 9.37
CA ASN A 113 -5.32 1.13 10.37
C ASN A 113 -3.90 0.79 9.92
N LEU A 114 -3.70 0.38 8.66
CA LEU A 114 -2.37 0.12 8.12
C LEU A 114 -1.51 1.38 8.13
N VAL A 115 -2.00 2.50 7.59
CA VAL A 115 -1.24 3.76 7.53
C VAL A 115 -0.92 4.32 8.92
N ASN A 116 -1.82 4.15 9.90
CA ASN A 116 -1.63 4.63 11.26
C ASN A 116 -0.77 3.70 12.13
N THR A 117 -0.51 2.46 11.70
CA THR A 117 0.34 1.52 12.43
C THR A 117 1.75 1.62 11.86
N PRO A 118 2.73 2.21 12.57
CA PRO A 118 4.10 2.29 12.08
C PRO A 118 4.62 0.90 11.75
N PHE A 119 5.29 0.76 10.60
CA PHE A 119 5.93 -0.50 10.24
C PHE A 119 6.93 -0.88 11.33
N SER A 120 6.78 -2.08 11.88
CA SER A 120 7.71 -2.67 12.82
C SER A 120 8.05 -4.07 12.33
N TYR A 121 9.33 -4.31 12.05
CA TYR A 121 9.80 -5.62 11.65
C TYR A 121 10.06 -6.47 12.90
N ASN A 122 9.37 -7.60 13.00
CA ASN A 122 9.59 -8.60 14.05
C ASN A 122 10.24 -9.84 13.43
N ALA A 123 11.57 -9.93 13.55
CA ALA A 123 12.36 -11.04 13.04
C ALA A 123 11.95 -12.40 13.65
N ASP A 124 11.52 -12.41 14.91
CA ASP A 124 11.11 -13.63 15.61
C ASP A 124 9.80 -14.20 15.06
N ALA A 125 8.93 -13.33 14.53
CA ALA A 125 7.66 -13.72 13.94
C ALA A 125 7.72 -14.03 12.44
N ASP A 126 8.81 -13.66 11.75
CA ASP A 126 8.97 -13.86 10.30
C ASP A 126 9.41 -15.29 9.96
N PRO A 127 8.56 -16.13 9.33
CA PRO A 127 8.91 -17.51 9.01
C PRO A 127 10.09 -17.63 8.03
N ALA A 128 10.28 -16.65 7.15
CA ALA A 128 11.34 -16.68 6.16
C ALA A 128 12.69 -16.38 6.81
N TYR A 129 12.74 -15.42 7.73
CA TYR A 129 13.92 -15.18 8.57
C TYR A 129 14.24 -16.39 9.45
N GLN A 130 13.25 -16.99 10.12
CA GLN A 130 13.45 -18.19 10.93
C GLN A 130 13.95 -19.40 10.12
N ALA A 131 13.57 -19.51 8.85
CA ALA A 131 14.11 -20.52 7.94
C ALA A 131 15.57 -20.23 7.56
N ALA A 132 15.91 -18.97 7.25
CA ALA A 132 17.27 -18.54 6.96
C ALA A 132 18.21 -18.75 8.16
N LEU A 133 17.74 -18.46 9.37
CA LEU A 133 18.48 -18.69 10.61
C LEU A 133 18.78 -20.18 10.82
N ARG A 134 17.79 -21.05 10.62
CA ARG A 134 17.99 -22.51 10.71
C ARG A 134 18.98 -23.01 9.65
N ALA A 135 18.93 -22.49 8.42
CA ALA A 135 19.88 -22.84 7.37
C ALA A 135 21.32 -22.39 7.73
N ALA A 136 21.48 -21.17 8.26
CA ALA A 136 22.77 -20.68 8.74
C ALA A 136 23.34 -21.55 9.87
N GLN A 137 22.51 -21.92 10.85
CA GLN A 137 22.90 -22.82 11.95
C GLN A 137 23.32 -24.21 11.45
N GLN A 138 22.62 -24.77 10.46
CA GLN A 138 22.99 -26.04 9.85
C GLN A 138 24.35 -25.95 9.15
N ASN A 139 24.58 -24.90 8.36
CA ASN A 139 25.86 -24.66 7.69
C ASN A 139 27.00 -24.49 8.68
N LEU A 140 26.77 -23.76 9.78
CA LEU A 140 27.75 -23.61 10.86
C LEU A 140 28.11 -24.97 11.47
N SER A 141 27.13 -25.82 11.76
CA SER A 141 27.37 -27.17 12.31
C SER A 141 28.19 -28.05 11.35
N VAL A 142 27.91 -27.98 10.06
CA VAL A 142 28.68 -28.70 9.02
C VAL A 142 30.10 -28.16 8.93
N ASN A 143 30.28 -26.84 8.91
CA ASN A 143 31.59 -26.21 8.86
C ASN A 143 32.43 -26.54 10.10
N GLN A 144 31.85 -26.47 11.31
CA GLN A 144 32.53 -26.87 12.54
C GLN A 144 32.97 -28.34 12.50
N LYS A 145 32.12 -29.26 12.00
CA LYS A 145 32.50 -30.68 11.83
C LYS A 145 33.65 -30.85 10.85
N ASN A 146 33.62 -30.15 9.71
CA ASN A 146 34.66 -30.22 8.69
C ASN A 146 35.98 -29.65 9.19
N THR A 147 35.96 -28.48 9.83
CA THR A 147 37.14 -27.88 10.45
C THR A 147 37.72 -28.77 11.54
N ASN A 148 36.89 -29.34 12.41
CA ASN A 148 37.35 -30.28 13.43
C ASN A 148 37.92 -31.57 12.83
N ALA A 149 37.32 -32.10 11.77
CA ALA A 149 37.86 -33.26 11.06
C ALA A 149 39.23 -32.94 10.44
N GLN A 150 39.39 -31.76 9.85
CA GLN A 150 40.65 -31.29 9.29
C GLN A 150 41.72 -31.08 10.37
N LEU A 151 41.38 -30.45 11.50
CA LEU A 151 42.30 -30.27 12.63
C LEU A 151 42.70 -31.61 13.26
N ARG A 152 41.78 -32.59 13.33
CA ARG A 152 42.12 -33.96 13.76
C ARG A 152 43.05 -34.65 12.78
N ALA A 153 42.81 -34.50 11.48
CA ALA A 153 43.68 -35.07 10.44
C ALA A 153 45.11 -34.50 10.49
N THR A 154 45.29 -33.26 10.94
CA THR A 154 46.61 -32.63 11.14
C THR A 154 47.22 -32.87 12.53
N GLY A 155 46.58 -33.67 13.39
CA GLY A 155 47.05 -33.97 14.75
C GLY A 155 46.80 -32.88 15.79
N GLN A 156 46.12 -31.79 15.42
CA GLN A 156 45.83 -30.63 16.29
C GLN A 156 44.43 -30.66 16.92
N GLY A 157 43.58 -31.62 16.55
CA GLY A 157 42.14 -31.61 16.84
C GLY A 157 41.69 -31.87 18.29
N LYS A 158 42.59 -31.77 19.28
CA LYS A 158 42.28 -31.77 20.72
C LYS A 158 42.81 -30.55 21.46
N SER A 159 43.48 -29.61 20.79
CA SER A 159 43.99 -28.42 21.45
C SER A 159 42.88 -27.36 21.62
N SER A 160 43.05 -26.48 22.61
CA SER A 160 42.23 -25.29 22.84
C SER A 160 42.03 -24.42 21.59
N TYR A 161 42.91 -24.56 20.60
CA TYR A 161 42.80 -23.95 19.28
C TYR A 161 41.53 -24.35 18.53
N SER A 162 41.11 -25.63 18.59
CA SER A 162 39.90 -26.10 17.93
C SER A 162 38.62 -25.44 18.47
N GLU A 163 38.58 -25.17 19.77
CA GLU A 163 37.49 -24.45 20.43
C GLU A 163 37.50 -22.96 20.07
N THR A 164 38.69 -22.36 19.98
CA THR A 164 38.83 -20.96 19.53
C THR A 164 38.36 -20.78 18.08
N VAL A 165 38.74 -21.68 17.18
CA VAL A 165 38.31 -21.62 15.77
C VAL A 165 36.80 -21.88 15.64
N ALA A 166 36.23 -22.79 16.42
CA ALA A 166 34.79 -23.04 16.43
C ALA A 166 33.98 -21.82 16.91
N ASN A 167 34.46 -21.14 17.96
CA ASN A 167 33.87 -19.89 18.46
C ASN A 167 34.01 -18.76 17.44
N GLN A 168 35.16 -18.66 16.76
CA GLN A 168 35.37 -17.65 15.72
C GLN A 168 34.43 -17.86 14.51
N LEU A 169 34.21 -19.12 14.11
CA LEU A 169 33.24 -19.45 13.05
C LEU A 169 31.80 -19.14 13.46
N ALA A 170 31.44 -19.39 14.71
CA ALA A 170 30.12 -19.07 15.24
C ALA A 170 29.87 -17.56 15.21
N HIS A 171 30.82 -16.76 15.71
CA HIS A 171 30.73 -15.31 15.66
C HIS A 171 30.68 -14.75 14.23
N GLN A 172 31.49 -15.29 13.30
CA GLN A 172 31.39 -14.88 11.89
C GLN A 172 30.01 -15.21 11.28
N SER A 173 29.42 -16.34 11.63
CA SER A 173 28.08 -16.70 11.16
C SER A 173 27.00 -15.80 11.77
N GLU A 174 27.09 -15.49 13.07
CA GLU A 174 26.18 -14.57 13.75
C GLU A 174 26.28 -13.15 13.16
N GLU A 175 27.50 -12.67 12.95
CA GLU A 175 27.79 -11.38 12.35
C GLU A 175 27.27 -11.31 10.91
N ASN A 176 27.42 -12.39 10.14
CA ASN A 176 26.84 -12.48 8.79
C ASN A 176 25.30 -12.43 8.81
N VAL A 177 24.66 -13.15 9.74
CA VAL A 177 23.20 -13.13 9.90
C VAL A 177 22.71 -11.73 10.28
N ALA A 178 23.37 -11.08 11.24
CA ALA A 178 22.98 -9.75 11.71
C ALA A 178 23.23 -8.66 10.67
N ASN A 179 24.37 -8.69 9.97
CA ASN A 179 24.78 -7.60 9.08
C ASN A 179 24.28 -7.77 7.64
N ASN A 180 24.11 -9.01 7.16
CA ASN A 180 23.74 -9.25 5.76
C ASN A 180 22.31 -9.79 5.61
N ILE A 181 21.90 -10.73 6.46
CA ILE A 181 20.63 -11.44 6.28
C ILE A 181 19.47 -10.61 6.85
N LEU A 182 19.60 -10.11 8.08
CA LEU A 182 18.55 -9.36 8.76
C LEU A 182 18.09 -8.11 7.98
N PRO A 183 18.98 -7.24 7.44
CA PRO A 183 18.55 -6.08 6.67
C PRO A 183 17.82 -6.45 5.38
N GLN A 184 18.20 -7.54 4.71
CA GLN A 184 17.53 -8.00 3.50
C GLN A 184 16.08 -8.42 3.75
N TYR A 185 15.84 -9.18 4.82
CA TYR A 185 14.48 -9.59 5.18
C TYR A 185 13.63 -8.43 5.72
N ALA A 186 14.23 -7.51 6.49
CA ALA A 186 13.55 -6.29 6.91
C ALA A 186 13.10 -5.43 5.70
N GLN A 187 13.95 -5.28 4.68
CA GLN A 187 13.59 -4.60 3.43
C GLN A 187 12.50 -5.34 2.66
N GLN A 188 12.56 -6.67 2.59
CA GLN A 188 11.53 -7.48 1.93
C GLN A 188 10.17 -7.36 2.64
N ALA A 189 10.15 -7.44 3.97
CA ALA A 189 8.95 -7.26 4.77
C ALA A 189 8.37 -5.85 4.63
N TYR A 190 9.23 -4.83 4.56
CA TYR A 190 8.79 -3.46 4.29
C TYR A 190 8.16 -3.32 2.90
N LYS A 191 8.72 -3.97 1.88
CA LYS A 191 8.10 -4.01 0.55
C LYS A 191 6.73 -4.68 0.55
N GLN A 192 6.59 -5.82 1.23
CA GLN A 192 5.29 -6.49 1.39
C GLN A 192 4.28 -5.60 2.11
N TYR A 193 4.72 -4.86 3.12
CA TYR A 193 3.89 -3.87 3.80
C TYR A 193 3.43 -2.75 2.85
N GLN A 194 4.31 -2.19 2.02
CA GLN A 194 3.94 -1.22 1.00
C GLN A 194 2.95 -1.79 -0.03
N ASP A 195 3.18 -3.02 -0.50
CA ASP A 195 2.28 -3.71 -1.42
C ASP A 195 0.90 -3.93 -0.78
N SER A 196 0.84 -4.24 0.52
CA SER A 196 -0.43 -4.39 1.25
C SER A 196 -1.23 -3.08 1.33
N ILE A 197 -0.55 -1.94 1.48
CA ILE A 197 -1.19 -0.62 1.45
C ILE A 197 -1.71 -0.33 0.04
N ALA A 198 -0.91 -0.60 -0.99
CA ALA A 198 -1.31 -0.40 -2.38
C ALA A 198 -2.52 -1.27 -2.77
N ASN A 199 -2.53 -2.54 -2.37
CA ASN A 199 -3.63 -3.45 -2.63
C ASN A 199 -4.93 -3.01 -1.93
N ASN A 200 -4.86 -2.56 -0.66
CA ASN A 200 -6.04 -2.02 0.02
C ASN A 200 -6.57 -0.74 -0.63
N ARG A 201 -5.69 0.10 -1.16
CA ARG A 201 -6.09 1.30 -1.91
C ARG A 201 -6.81 0.93 -3.21
N ASN A 202 -6.28 -0.04 -3.97
CA ASN A 202 -6.92 -0.50 -5.20
C ASN A 202 -8.31 -1.08 -4.90
N LEU A 203 -8.45 -1.86 -3.83
CA LEU A 203 -9.74 -2.36 -3.34
C LEU A 203 -10.72 -1.22 -3.01
N TYR A 204 -10.26 -0.19 -2.30
CA TYR A 204 -11.08 0.99 -2.03
C TYR A 204 -11.53 1.69 -3.31
N GLN A 205 -10.63 1.87 -4.29
CA GLN A 205 -10.96 2.49 -5.57
C GLN A 205 -11.99 1.66 -6.35
N ASP A 206 -11.83 0.35 -6.39
CA ASP A 206 -12.78 -0.57 -7.04
C ASP A 206 -14.16 -0.50 -6.37
N TYR A 207 -14.21 -0.51 -5.03
CA TYR A 207 -15.49 -0.37 -4.30
C TYR A 207 -16.11 1.00 -4.50
N ASN A 208 -15.33 2.07 -4.48
CA ASN A 208 -15.85 3.42 -4.73
C ASN A 208 -16.39 3.53 -6.17
N GLN A 209 -15.71 2.93 -7.14
CA GLN A 209 -16.16 2.92 -8.52
C GLN A 209 -17.45 2.12 -8.69
N GLN A 210 -17.55 0.93 -8.07
CA GLN A 210 -18.73 0.07 -8.17
C GLN A 210 -19.94 0.61 -7.40
N ASP A 211 -19.75 1.10 -6.18
CA ASP A 211 -20.84 1.45 -5.28
C ASP A 211 -21.27 2.92 -5.42
N PHE A 212 -20.40 3.81 -5.92
CA PHE A 212 -20.74 5.22 -6.10
C PHE A 212 -20.68 5.66 -7.57
N GLN A 213 -19.54 5.50 -8.24
CA GLN A 213 -19.39 6.06 -9.59
C GLN A 213 -20.29 5.36 -10.62
N ASN A 214 -20.42 4.04 -10.57
CA ASN A 214 -21.24 3.28 -11.49
C ASN A 214 -22.73 3.64 -11.35
N PRO A 215 -23.35 3.65 -10.14
CA PRO A 215 -24.72 4.11 -9.97
C PRO A 215 -24.93 5.56 -10.39
N ILE A 216 -23.97 6.46 -10.14
CA ILE A 216 -24.05 7.85 -10.62
C ILE A 216 -24.04 7.88 -12.15
N THR A 217 -23.12 7.15 -12.79
CA THR A 217 -22.99 7.11 -14.25
C THR A 217 -24.23 6.48 -14.89
N GLU A 218 -24.70 5.36 -14.34
CA GLU A 218 -25.96 4.71 -14.71
C GLU A 218 -27.14 5.68 -14.58
N SER A 219 -27.16 6.50 -13.52
CA SER A 219 -28.21 7.48 -13.29
C SER A 219 -28.15 8.70 -14.22
N GLN A 220 -26.97 9.05 -14.73
CA GLN A 220 -26.82 10.08 -15.76
C GLN A 220 -27.36 9.60 -17.09
N VAL A 221 -27.16 8.32 -17.41
CA VAL A 221 -27.65 7.70 -18.66
C VAL A 221 -29.15 7.42 -18.60
N THR A 222 -29.64 6.88 -17.48
CA THR A 222 -31.03 6.42 -17.34
C THR A 222 -31.98 7.47 -16.75
N GLY A 223 -31.42 8.53 -16.14
CA GLY A 223 -32.20 9.53 -15.42
C GLY A 223 -32.75 9.05 -14.07
N ASN A 224 -32.41 7.84 -13.63
CA ASN A 224 -32.88 7.24 -12.39
C ASN A 224 -31.67 6.78 -11.55
N TYR A 225 -31.50 7.34 -10.35
CA TYR A 225 -30.50 6.88 -9.39
C TYR A 225 -31.13 5.91 -8.41
N LEU A 226 -30.59 4.70 -8.32
CA LEU A 226 -31.05 3.70 -7.37
C LEU A 226 -29.93 3.42 -6.36
N PRO A 227 -30.07 3.88 -5.09
CA PRO A 227 -29.07 3.60 -4.08
C PRO A 227 -28.96 2.09 -3.83
N THR A 228 -27.80 1.63 -3.38
CA THR A 228 -27.50 0.20 -3.28
C THR A 228 -28.42 -0.51 -2.29
N GLU A 229 -28.81 0.16 -1.22
CA GLU A 229 -29.74 -0.31 -0.19
C GLU A 229 -31.12 -0.52 -0.81
N ALA A 230 -31.52 0.38 -1.70
CA ALA A 230 -32.74 0.23 -2.46
C ALA A 230 -32.66 -0.91 -3.48
N LYS A 231 -31.51 -1.10 -4.16
CA LYS A 231 -31.30 -2.26 -5.06
C LYS A 231 -31.52 -3.57 -4.32
N GLN A 232 -30.93 -3.73 -3.13
CA GLN A 232 -31.12 -4.91 -2.28
C GLN A 232 -32.56 -5.07 -1.79
N ALA A 233 -33.18 -3.98 -1.29
CA ALA A 233 -34.58 -4.00 -0.88
C ALA A 233 -35.51 -4.42 -2.03
N ILE A 234 -35.30 -3.90 -3.24
CA ILE A 234 -36.07 -4.28 -4.44
C ILE A 234 -35.84 -5.76 -4.78
N GLN A 235 -34.60 -6.26 -4.74
CA GLN A 235 -34.32 -7.67 -4.99
C GLN A 235 -35.01 -8.59 -3.99
N ASN A 236 -34.96 -8.25 -2.70
CA ASN A 236 -35.66 -8.99 -1.63
C ASN A 236 -37.18 -8.96 -1.86
N LEU A 237 -37.73 -7.80 -2.20
CA LEU A 237 -39.16 -7.62 -2.49
C LEU A 237 -39.62 -8.46 -3.70
N LEU A 238 -38.81 -8.49 -4.77
CA LEU A 238 -39.07 -9.33 -5.95
C LEU A 238 -38.98 -10.83 -5.61
N GLY A 239 -38.04 -11.21 -4.74
CA GLY A 239 -37.94 -12.57 -4.19
C GLY A 239 -39.20 -12.99 -3.44
N LEU A 240 -39.66 -12.18 -2.48
CA LEU A 240 -40.90 -12.43 -1.72
C LEU A 240 -42.13 -12.52 -2.63
N LYS A 241 -42.23 -11.67 -3.65
CA LYS A 241 -43.31 -11.72 -4.65
C LYS A 241 -43.29 -13.02 -5.45
N THR A 242 -42.10 -13.44 -5.91
CA THR A 242 -41.94 -14.69 -6.67
C THR A 242 -42.37 -15.90 -5.83
N GLN A 243 -42.02 -15.91 -4.53
CA GLN A 243 -42.47 -16.94 -3.59
C GLN A 243 -44.00 -16.91 -3.40
N ALA A 244 -44.59 -15.71 -3.23
CA ALA A 244 -46.02 -15.54 -3.07
C ALA A 244 -46.86 -15.94 -4.30
N GLU A 245 -46.25 -15.91 -5.48
CA GLU A 245 -46.83 -16.33 -6.76
C GLU A 245 -46.67 -17.82 -7.07
N THR A 246 -45.84 -18.53 -6.29
CA THR A 246 -45.60 -19.97 -6.50
C THR A 246 -46.90 -20.76 -6.28
N LYS A 247 -47.24 -21.64 -7.23
CA LYS A 247 -48.43 -22.50 -7.13
C LYS A 247 -48.32 -23.41 -5.89
N GLY A 248 -49.41 -23.52 -5.15
CA GLY A 248 -49.48 -24.39 -3.95
C GLY A 248 -49.17 -23.69 -2.63
N ILE A 249 -48.79 -22.41 -2.63
CA ILE A 249 -48.69 -21.62 -1.39
C ILE A 249 -50.06 -21.50 -0.70
N THR A 250 -50.08 -21.70 0.62
CA THR A 250 -51.29 -21.52 1.43
C THR A 250 -51.67 -20.04 1.53
N LYS A 251 -52.94 -19.76 1.84
CA LYS A 251 -53.41 -18.38 2.03
C LYS A 251 -52.62 -17.66 3.12
N ASP A 252 -52.37 -18.33 4.24
CA ASP A 252 -51.68 -17.74 5.40
C ASP A 252 -50.20 -17.42 5.08
N ALA A 253 -49.49 -18.33 4.39
CA ALA A 253 -48.12 -18.07 3.95
C ALA A 253 -48.04 -16.90 2.97
N ARG A 254 -49.02 -16.78 2.06
CA ARG A 254 -49.12 -15.62 1.16
C ARG A 254 -49.34 -14.31 1.93
N THR A 255 -50.18 -14.34 2.97
CA THR A 255 -50.40 -13.18 3.83
C THR A 255 -49.11 -12.77 4.55
N GLN A 256 -48.35 -13.72 5.11
CA GLN A 256 -47.06 -13.45 5.76
C GLN A 256 -46.04 -12.81 4.81
N LEU A 257 -45.82 -13.42 3.63
CA LEU A 257 -44.93 -12.85 2.61
C LEU A 257 -45.37 -11.44 2.16
N SER A 258 -46.67 -11.19 2.09
CA SER A 258 -47.19 -9.85 1.78
C SER A 258 -46.87 -8.85 2.89
N THR A 259 -46.99 -9.24 4.16
CA THR A 259 -46.64 -8.38 5.29
C THR A 259 -45.15 -8.05 5.31
N GLU A 260 -44.28 -9.02 5.05
CA GLU A 260 -42.84 -8.79 4.91
C GLU A 260 -42.53 -7.85 3.72
N ALA A 261 -43.21 -8.06 2.59
CA ALA A 261 -43.11 -7.19 1.43
C ALA A 261 -43.56 -5.75 1.74
N ASP A 262 -44.58 -5.55 2.58
CA ASP A 262 -45.05 -4.22 3.00
C ASP A 262 -44.01 -3.48 3.86
N ALA A 263 -43.28 -4.20 4.72
CA ALA A 263 -42.16 -3.62 5.47
C ALA A 263 -41.06 -3.09 4.53
N ILE A 264 -40.71 -3.86 3.50
CA ILE A 264 -39.72 -3.45 2.49
C ILE A 264 -40.24 -2.27 1.65
N ARG A 265 -41.52 -2.26 1.27
CA ARG A 265 -42.13 -1.11 0.57
C ARG A 265 -42.08 0.16 1.42
N SER A 266 -42.32 0.04 2.72
CA SER A 266 -42.18 1.17 3.65
C SER A 266 -40.73 1.66 3.72
N GLN A 267 -39.76 0.75 3.72
CA GLN A 267 -38.33 1.10 3.63
C GLN A 267 -38.01 1.83 2.32
N LEU A 268 -38.47 1.33 1.16
CA LEU A 268 -38.28 2.01 -0.13
C LEU A 268 -38.90 3.40 -0.15
N LYS A 269 -40.09 3.56 0.44
CA LYS A 269 -40.74 4.86 0.58
C LYS A 269 -39.91 5.82 1.43
N SER A 270 -39.30 5.35 2.52
CA SER A 270 -38.40 6.16 3.35
C SER A 270 -37.13 6.59 2.61
N LEU A 271 -36.69 5.81 1.62
CA LEU A 271 -35.60 6.14 0.71
C LEU A 271 -36.04 7.06 -0.45
N GLY A 272 -37.28 7.53 -0.47
CA GLY A 272 -37.82 8.40 -1.52
C GLY A 272 -38.20 7.68 -2.82
N ILE A 273 -38.24 6.35 -2.81
CA ILE A 273 -38.64 5.53 -3.96
C ILE A 273 -40.13 5.24 -3.86
N ASP A 274 -40.89 5.49 -4.92
CA ASP A 274 -42.32 5.22 -4.95
C ASP A 274 -42.59 3.69 -4.93
N PRO A 275 -43.20 3.15 -3.86
CA PRO A 275 -43.48 1.72 -3.78
C PRO A 275 -44.67 1.29 -4.65
N SER A 276 -45.40 2.21 -5.30
CA SER A 276 -46.58 1.90 -6.12
C SER A 276 -46.27 0.95 -7.28
N PHE A 277 -45.05 1.05 -7.84
CA PHE A 277 -44.53 0.14 -8.87
C PHE A 277 -44.37 -1.31 -8.37
N TYR A 278 -44.28 -1.50 -7.06
CA TYR A 278 -44.14 -2.79 -6.39
C TYR A 278 -45.37 -3.20 -5.58
N GLY A 279 -46.51 -2.54 -5.79
CA GLY A 279 -47.74 -2.76 -5.03
C GLY A 279 -48.21 -4.22 -5.01
N ALA A 280 -49.08 -4.56 -4.06
CA ALA A 280 -49.62 -5.92 -3.90
C ALA A 280 -50.37 -6.42 -5.16
N ASN A 281 -50.89 -5.51 -5.97
CA ASN A 281 -51.60 -5.77 -7.23
C ASN A 281 -50.69 -6.00 -8.45
N LYS A 282 -49.36 -5.86 -8.30
CA LYS A 282 -48.39 -6.08 -9.40
C LYS A 282 -47.76 -7.46 -9.27
N THR A 283 -47.61 -8.19 -10.36
CA THR A 283 -46.86 -9.45 -10.33
C THR A 283 -45.35 -9.21 -10.21
N ALA A 284 -44.57 -10.21 -9.84
CA ALA A 284 -43.10 -10.15 -9.81
C ALA A 284 -42.53 -9.74 -11.18
N ALA A 285 -43.08 -10.31 -12.26
CA ALA A 285 -42.71 -9.96 -13.63
C ALA A 285 -43.07 -8.51 -14.02
N GLN A 286 -44.23 -7.99 -13.59
CA GLN A 286 -44.59 -6.59 -13.82
C GLN A 286 -43.73 -5.63 -12.99
N ALA A 287 -43.40 -6.03 -11.77
CA ALA A 287 -42.56 -5.28 -10.86
C ALA A 287 -41.10 -5.20 -11.34
N SER A 288 -40.56 -6.26 -11.95
CA SER A 288 -39.17 -6.29 -12.43
C SER A 288 -38.93 -5.43 -13.68
N VAL A 289 -39.98 -5.14 -14.46
CA VAL A 289 -39.87 -4.28 -15.66
C VAL A 289 -39.76 -2.80 -15.29
N ASN A 290 -40.26 -2.41 -14.12
CA ASN A 290 -40.17 -1.04 -13.64
C ASN A 290 -38.89 -0.87 -12.81
N ASN A 291 -38.03 0.07 -13.22
CA ASN A 291 -36.84 0.47 -12.46
C ASN A 291 -37.06 1.88 -11.84
N PRO A 292 -37.92 2.02 -10.80
CA PRO A 292 -38.14 3.27 -10.09
C PRO A 292 -36.91 3.60 -9.22
N GLY A 293 -35.87 4.11 -9.85
CA GLY A 293 -34.88 4.90 -9.13
C GLY A 293 -35.46 6.27 -8.77
N ILE A 294 -34.78 6.96 -7.87
CA ILE A 294 -35.00 8.39 -7.62
C ILE A 294 -34.68 9.11 -8.94
N ARG A 295 -35.65 9.85 -9.49
CA ARG A 295 -35.46 10.61 -10.73
C ARG A 295 -34.33 11.62 -10.49
N THR A 296 -33.19 11.41 -11.15
CA THR A 296 -32.07 12.35 -11.04
C THR A 296 -32.44 13.67 -11.70
N LEU A 297 -31.70 14.71 -11.33
CA LEU A 297 -31.85 16.01 -11.96
C LEU A 297 -31.62 15.93 -13.49
N GLN A 298 -30.61 15.17 -13.94
CA GLN A 298 -30.43 14.87 -15.36
C GLN A 298 -31.65 14.17 -15.97
N GLY A 299 -32.23 13.19 -15.28
CA GLY A 299 -33.45 12.52 -15.73
C GLY A 299 -34.63 13.47 -15.90
N GLN A 300 -34.81 14.39 -14.96
CA GLN A 300 -35.84 15.44 -15.05
C GLN A 300 -35.57 16.38 -16.23
N GLN A 301 -34.31 16.66 -16.55
CA GLN A 301 -33.93 17.46 -17.71
C GLN A 301 -34.22 16.75 -19.03
N LEU A 302 -33.93 15.45 -19.13
CA LEU A 302 -34.30 14.61 -20.27
C LEU A 302 -35.82 14.55 -20.45
N ASP A 303 -36.58 14.46 -19.34
CA ASP A 303 -38.04 14.49 -19.38
C ASP A 303 -38.59 15.83 -19.86
N LEU A 304 -37.99 16.94 -19.43
CA LEU A 304 -38.33 18.26 -19.93
C LEU A 304 -38.00 18.40 -21.41
N GLN A 305 -36.84 17.92 -21.84
CA GLN A 305 -36.44 17.94 -23.24
C GLN A 305 -37.39 17.11 -24.10
N GLY A 306 -37.79 15.93 -23.61
CA GLY A 306 -38.81 15.09 -24.25
C GLY A 306 -40.16 15.80 -24.33
N LYS A 307 -40.60 16.46 -23.25
CA LYS A 307 -41.81 17.28 -23.25
C LYS A 307 -41.71 18.46 -24.22
N GLN A 308 -40.57 19.14 -24.28
CA GLN A 308 -40.34 20.26 -25.19
C GLN A 308 -40.40 19.80 -26.65
N ALA A 309 -39.67 18.72 -26.99
CA ALA A 309 -39.73 18.13 -28.31
C ALA A 309 -41.17 17.77 -28.68
N ASN A 310 -41.93 17.22 -27.73
CA ASN A 310 -43.32 16.85 -27.98
C ASN A 310 -44.27 18.05 -28.12
N MET A 311 -44.02 19.12 -27.38
CA MET A 311 -44.72 20.41 -27.52
C MET A 311 -44.41 21.08 -28.86
N ASP A 312 -43.15 21.07 -29.29
CA ASP A 312 -42.70 21.63 -30.57
C ASP A 312 -43.33 20.84 -31.72
N ALA A 313 -43.36 19.52 -31.59
CA ALA A 313 -43.93 18.62 -32.57
C ALA A 313 -45.47 18.79 -32.64
N ALA A 314 -46.16 18.90 -31.51
CA ALA A 314 -47.58 19.27 -31.47
C ALA A 314 -47.86 20.64 -32.09
N SER A 315 -47.00 21.63 -31.84
CA SER A 315 -47.10 22.97 -32.41
C SER A 315 -46.90 22.96 -33.93
N ALA A 316 -45.96 22.16 -34.44
CA ALA A 316 -45.73 22.00 -35.87
C ALA A 316 -46.96 21.39 -36.58
N VAL A 317 -47.55 20.33 -36.02
CA VAL A 317 -48.78 19.73 -36.58
C VAL A 317 -49.97 20.68 -36.44
N SER A 318 -50.05 21.40 -35.31
CA SER A 318 -51.08 22.42 -35.08
C SER A 318 -51.04 23.53 -36.12
N ASN A 319 -49.84 24.06 -36.41
CA ASN A 319 -49.63 25.09 -37.43
C ASN A 319 -49.94 24.58 -38.84
N MET A 320 -49.59 23.32 -39.14
CA MET A 320 -49.85 22.71 -40.44
C MET A 320 -51.34 22.45 -40.69
N THR A 321 -52.10 22.12 -39.64
CA THR A 321 -53.52 21.73 -39.77
C THR A 321 -54.51 22.81 -39.35
N GLY A 322 -54.04 23.90 -38.74
CA GLY A 322 -54.89 24.98 -38.21
C GLY A 322 -55.72 24.57 -36.98
N LYS A 323 -55.44 23.41 -36.36
CA LYS A 323 -56.19 22.86 -35.23
C LYS A 323 -55.35 22.88 -33.96
N VAL A 324 -55.96 23.04 -32.79
CA VAL A 324 -55.26 22.95 -31.50
C VAL A 324 -55.00 21.48 -31.18
N ILE A 325 -53.73 21.08 -31.15
CA ILE A 325 -53.33 19.70 -30.85
C ILE A 325 -52.65 19.68 -29.49
N THR A 326 -53.09 18.76 -28.62
CA THR A 326 -52.44 18.54 -27.32
C THR A 326 -51.26 17.59 -27.49
N PRO A 327 -50.13 17.81 -26.80
CA PRO A 327 -49.00 16.89 -26.84
C PRO A 327 -49.41 15.45 -26.51
N GLN A 328 -48.96 14.50 -27.32
CA GLN A 328 -49.21 13.06 -27.17
C GLN A 328 -47.86 12.36 -27.16
N THR A 329 -47.66 11.33 -26.34
CA THR A 329 -46.35 10.65 -26.23
C THR A 329 -45.87 9.98 -27.51
N ASP A 330 -46.74 9.82 -28.52
CA ASP A 330 -46.44 9.23 -29.82
C ASP A 330 -46.79 10.17 -30.98
N TRP A 331 -45.93 10.20 -32.02
CA TRP A 331 -46.12 11.01 -33.23
C TRP A 331 -47.41 10.67 -33.97
N GLN A 332 -47.79 9.38 -33.97
CA GLN A 332 -49.04 8.92 -34.57
C GLN A 332 -50.28 9.45 -33.83
N GLY A 333 -50.21 9.64 -32.51
CA GLY A 333 -51.26 10.25 -31.71
C GLY A 333 -51.55 11.69 -32.13
N LEU A 334 -50.50 12.47 -32.39
CA LEU A 334 -50.63 13.84 -32.87
C LEU A 334 -51.31 13.90 -34.25
N VAL A 335 -50.97 12.99 -35.17
CA VAL A 335 -51.61 12.91 -36.48
C VAL A 335 -53.08 12.49 -36.38
N ARG A 336 -53.41 11.50 -35.52
CA ARG A 336 -54.80 11.10 -35.27
C ARG A 336 -55.63 12.28 -34.79
N GLN A 337 -55.09 13.05 -33.86
CA GLN A 337 -55.77 14.21 -33.30
C GLN A 337 -55.96 15.34 -34.32
N ALA A 338 -55.01 15.49 -35.25
CA ALA A 338 -55.13 16.43 -36.36
C ALA A 338 -56.25 16.02 -37.34
N THR A 339 -56.40 14.73 -37.60
CA THR A 339 -57.42 14.19 -38.52
C THR A 339 -58.83 14.12 -37.92
N ASP A 340 -58.97 14.20 -36.60
CA ASP A 340 -60.28 14.16 -35.93
C ASP A 340 -61.10 15.43 -36.28
N PRO A 341 -62.30 15.30 -36.87
CA PRO A 341 -63.15 16.44 -37.24
C PRO A 341 -63.66 17.23 -36.03
N ASN A 342 -63.63 16.67 -34.82
CA ASN A 342 -64.08 17.34 -33.59
C ASN A 342 -63.00 18.19 -32.91
N THR A 343 -61.75 18.15 -33.38
CA THR A 343 -60.66 18.94 -32.80
C THR A 343 -60.84 20.43 -33.11
N PRO A 344 -60.87 21.34 -32.10
CA PRO A 344 -61.22 22.74 -32.29
C PRO A 344 -60.20 23.51 -33.16
N LEU A 345 -60.72 24.37 -34.04
CA LEU A 345 -59.97 25.18 -35.03
C LEU A 345 -59.34 26.47 -34.47
N ASN A 346 -59.58 26.83 -33.21
CA ASN A 346 -59.16 28.13 -32.68
C ASN A 346 -57.75 28.07 -32.04
N ALA A 347 -56.71 28.03 -32.87
CA ALA A 347 -55.32 27.95 -32.42
C ALA A 347 -54.64 29.30 -32.10
N SER A 348 -55.16 30.44 -32.59
CA SER A 348 -54.36 31.68 -32.62
C SER A 348 -54.26 32.47 -31.31
N GLN A 349 -55.17 32.29 -30.33
CA GLN A 349 -55.14 33.06 -29.07
C GLN A 349 -54.68 32.27 -27.84
N GLY A 350 -54.84 30.94 -27.81
CA GLY A 350 -54.51 30.13 -26.64
C GLY A 350 -53.04 29.74 -26.50
N ASN A 351 -52.28 29.73 -27.59
CA ASN A 351 -50.89 29.26 -27.60
C ASN A 351 -49.89 30.29 -27.03
N PHE A 352 -50.16 31.59 -27.18
CA PHE A 352 -49.23 32.64 -26.75
C PHE A 352 -49.06 32.70 -25.21
N ASN A 353 -50.15 32.60 -24.46
CA ASN A 353 -50.11 32.60 -22.99
C ASN A 353 -49.44 31.34 -22.40
N ARG A 354 -49.55 30.19 -23.07
CA ARG A 354 -48.84 28.97 -22.62
C ARG A 354 -47.35 29.06 -22.86
N GLN A 355 -46.94 29.67 -23.96
CA GLN A 355 -45.52 29.80 -24.31
C GLN A 355 -44.80 30.78 -23.36
N GLN A 356 -45.48 31.86 -22.95
CA GLN A 356 -44.93 32.82 -21.99
C GLN A 356 -44.75 32.21 -20.59
N ASN A 357 -45.78 31.52 -20.05
CA ASN A 357 -45.69 30.85 -18.75
C ASN A 357 -44.63 29.74 -18.72
N PHE A 358 -44.40 29.07 -19.86
CA PHE A 358 -43.36 28.05 -19.96
C PHE A 358 -41.95 28.65 -19.93
N ASN A 359 -41.72 29.77 -20.62
CA ASN A 359 -40.43 30.47 -20.62
C ASN A 359 -40.02 30.98 -19.23
N GLU A 360 -40.98 31.54 -18.47
CA GLU A 360 -40.72 32.00 -17.10
C GLU A 360 -40.39 30.83 -16.14
N GLY A 361 -41.10 29.69 -16.29
CA GLY A 361 -40.79 28.47 -15.53
C GLY A 361 -39.40 27.90 -15.83
N GLN A 362 -38.94 28.01 -17.09
CA GLN A 362 -37.62 27.52 -17.50
C GLN A 362 -36.47 28.27 -16.83
N GLN A 363 -36.55 29.59 -16.72
CA GLN A 363 -35.49 30.39 -16.10
C GLN A 363 -35.35 30.12 -14.60
N GLY A 364 -36.46 29.92 -13.88
CA GLY A 364 -36.42 29.54 -12.47
C GLY A 364 -35.75 28.19 -12.23
N TRP A 365 -36.00 27.22 -13.11
CA TRP A 365 -35.37 25.89 -13.05
C TRP A 365 -33.88 25.92 -13.36
N SER A 366 -33.44 26.70 -14.35
CA SER A 366 -32.02 26.81 -14.68
C SER A 366 -31.20 27.32 -13.50
N ASN A 367 -31.71 28.34 -12.79
CA ASN A 367 -31.01 28.93 -11.64
C ASN A 367 -30.91 27.97 -10.45
N GLN A 368 -31.94 27.14 -10.20
CA GLN A 368 -31.88 26.12 -9.15
C GLN A 368 -30.95 24.97 -9.54
N PHE A 369 -30.92 24.60 -10.82
CA PHE A 369 -30.06 23.56 -11.37
C PHE A 369 -28.57 23.92 -11.23
N ASP A 370 -28.17 25.13 -11.65
CA ASP A 370 -26.78 25.56 -11.62
C ASP A 370 -26.24 25.61 -10.18
N LYS A 371 -27.09 26.00 -9.23
CA LYS A 371 -26.75 25.97 -7.80
C LYS A 371 -26.55 24.55 -7.28
N ALA A 372 -27.47 23.62 -7.57
CA ALA A 372 -27.37 22.24 -7.10
C ALA A 372 -26.17 21.50 -7.71
N LYS A 373 -25.88 21.76 -9.00
CA LYS A 373 -24.70 21.20 -9.68
C LYS A 373 -23.40 21.72 -9.07
N PHE A 374 -23.31 23.02 -8.81
CA PHE A 374 -22.15 23.62 -8.15
C PHE A 374 -21.90 23.03 -6.75
N ASP A 375 -22.95 22.85 -5.96
CA ASP A 375 -22.87 22.28 -4.60
C ASP A 375 -22.43 20.80 -4.63
N GLU A 376 -22.80 20.04 -5.67
CA GLU A 376 -22.37 18.64 -5.86
C GLU A 376 -20.94 18.54 -6.38
N ASP A 377 -20.57 19.34 -7.38
CA ASP A 377 -19.21 19.38 -7.94
C ASP A 377 -18.19 19.78 -6.87
N THR A 378 -18.52 20.77 -6.01
CA THR A 378 -17.65 21.17 -4.88
C THR A 378 -17.42 20.01 -3.90
N ARG A 379 -18.45 19.22 -3.63
CA ARG A 379 -18.36 18.08 -2.70
C ARG A 379 -17.53 16.95 -3.28
N ARG A 380 -17.70 16.68 -4.57
CA ARG A 380 -17.06 15.54 -5.27
C ARG A 380 -15.60 15.83 -5.60
N TYR A 381 -15.31 16.97 -6.22
CA TYR A 381 -13.95 17.33 -6.63
C TYR A 381 -13.12 17.93 -5.48
N GLY A 382 -13.74 18.50 -4.46
CA GLY A 382 -13.04 18.98 -3.27
C GLY A 382 -12.37 17.84 -2.47
N LEU A 383 -13.03 16.69 -2.39
CA LEU A 383 -12.47 15.51 -1.71
C LEU A 383 -11.32 14.88 -2.52
N ASP A 384 -11.50 14.70 -3.84
CA ASP A 384 -10.46 14.16 -4.72
C ASP A 384 -9.22 15.07 -4.74
N TYR A 385 -9.40 16.39 -4.75
CA TYR A 385 -8.30 17.34 -4.67
C TYR A 385 -7.54 17.23 -3.33
N ALA A 386 -8.27 17.11 -2.21
CA ALA A 386 -7.65 16.93 -0.90
C ALA A 386 -6.86 15.61 -0.80
N LEU A 387 -7.39 14.52 -1.36
CA LEU A 387 -6.70 13.23 -1.43
C LEU A 387 -5.45 13.27 -2.32
N GLN A 388 -5.54 13.95 -3.48
CA GLN A 388 -4.40 14.15 -4.37
C GLN A 388 -3.29 14.95 -3.68
N GLN A 389 -3.63 16.03 -2.97
CA GLN A 389 -2.66 16.84 -2.24
C GLN A 389 -2.00 16.05 -1.11
N GLN A 390 -2.77 15.25 -0.37
CA GLN A 390 -2.22 14.37 0.65
C GLN A 390 -1.24 13.35 0.05
N GLN A 391 -1.54 12.83 -1.13
CA GLN A 391 -0.67 11.87 -1.81
C GLN A 391 0.64 12.50 -2.29
N ILE A 392 0.60 13.75 -2.77
CA ILE A 392 1.80 14.51 -3.13
C ILE A 392 2.67 14.71 -1.87
N ALA A 393 2.08 15.10 -0.74
CA ALA A 393 2.82 15.30 0.52
C ALA A 393 3.51 14.01 1.01
N ILE A 394 2.82 12.87 0.97
CA ILE A 394 3.39 11.56 1.34
C ILE A 394 4.53 11.17 0.39
N SER A 395 4.36 11.40 -0.91
CA SER A 395 5.40 11.06 -1.91
C SER A 395 6.67 11.89 -1.73
N GLN A 396 6.55 13.19 -1.43
CA GLN A 396 7.69 14.07 -1.15
C GLN A 396 8.41 13.66 0.14
N GLN A 397 7.66 13.29 1.18
CA GLN A 397 8.26 12.86 2.44
C GLN A 397 9.05 11.55 2.28
N ASN A 398 8.50 10.58 1.53
CA ASN A 398 9.18 9.32 1.23
C ASN A 398 10.43 9.54 0.35
N ALA A 399 10.37 10.43 -0.64
CA ALA A 399 11.52 10.79 -1.46
C ALA A 399 12.65 11.41 -0.62
N ASN A 400 12.32 12.32 0.30
CA ASN A 400 13.30 12.97 1.20
C ASN A 400 13.90 11.99 2.23
N SER A 401 13.12 11.03 2.70
CA SER A 401 13.58 10.01 3.64
C SER A 401 14.52 9.01 2.96
N SER A 402 14.20 8.62 1.71
CA SER A 402 14.97 7.66 0.93
C SER A 402 16.30 8.23 0.45
N SER A 403 16.34 9.52 0.07
CA SER A 403 17.58 10.19 -0.34
C SER A 403 18.55 10.37 0.83
N SER A 404 18.04 10.71 2.02
CA SER A 404 18.86 10.89 3.23
C SER A 404 19.44 9.57 3.74
N GLY A 405 18.67 8.47 3.71
CA GLY A 405 19.14 7.15 4.11
C GLY A 405 20.22 6.57 3.19
N ASN A 406 20.08 6.73 1.87
CA ASN A 406 21.07 6.24 0.92
C ASN A 406 22.41 6.97 1.01
N SER A 407 22.41 8.29 1.22
CA SER A 407 23.66 9.04 1.37
C SER A 407 24.44 8.65 2.62
N ALA A 408 23.76 8.44 3.75
CA ALA A 408 24.40 7.97 4.99
C ALA A 408 24.93 6.53 4.85
N SER A 409 24.18 5.65 4.19
CA SER A 409 24.63 4.28 3.92
C SER A 409 25.86 4.23 3.01
N ILE A 410 25.90 5.06 1.96
CA ILE A 410 27.05 5.14 1.05
C ILE A 410 28.27 5.68 1.80
N ALA A 411 28.12 6.75 2.58
CA ALA A 411 29.20 7.32 3.38
C ALA A 411 29.78 6.31 4.38
N ASN A 412 28.92 5.58 5.10
CA ASN A 412 29.35 4.53 6.03
C ASN A 412 30.07 3.37 5.30
N SER A 413 29.59 2.97 4.13
CA SER A 413 30.24 1.89 3.36
C SER A 413 31.63 2.28 2.85
N GLN A 414 31.80 3.53 2.41
CA GLN A 414 33.09 4.07 1.98
C GLN A 414 34.06 4.18 3.17
N PHE A 415 33.58 4.64 4.33
CA PHE A 415 34.40 4.69 5.54
C PHE A 415 34.90 3.30 5.96
N GLY A 416 34.02 2.30 5.94
CA GLY A 416 34.39 0.90 6.23
C GLY A 416 35.52 0.40 5.32
N GLN A 417 35.39 0.62 4.01
CA GLN A 417 36.42 0.25 3.03
C GLN A 417 37.76 0.95 3.29
N LEU A 418 37.74 2.25 3.61
CA LEU A 418 38.96 3.01 3.90
C LEU A 418 39.62 2.56 5.21
N MET A 419 38.83 2.19 6.23
CA MET A 419 39.35 1.61 7.47
C MET A 419 39.99 0.24 7.27
N ASP A 420 39.39 -0.61 6.43
CA ASP A 420 39.94 -1.93 6.11
C ASP A 420 41.28 -1.79 5.37
N VAL A 421 41.36 -0.85 4.41
CA VAL A 421 42.61 -0.53 3.72
C VAL A 421 43.65 -0.01 4.71
N TRP A 422 43.29 0.93 5.60
CA TRP A 422 44.23 1.46 6.60
C TRP A 422 44.76 0.38 7.54
N LYS A 423 43.89 -0.54 7.97
CA LYS A 423 44.27 -1.68 8.81
C LYS A 423 45.20 -2.64 8.06
N ALA A 424 44.96 -2.86 6.77
CA ALA A 424 45.75 -3.75 5.93
C ALA A 424 47.13 -3.17 5.57
N THR A 425 47.22 -1.88 5.25
CA THR A 425 48.47 -1.22 4.83
C THR A 425 49.29 -0.70 5.99
N GLY A 426 48.66 -0.49 7.17
CA GLY A 426 49.28 0.13 8.33
C GLY A 426 49.45 1.65 8.22
N THR A 427 49.05 2.27 7.11
CA THR A 427 49.10 3.73 6.88
C THR A 427 47.81 4.22 6.23
N ALA A 428 47.29 5.37 6.70
CA ALA A 428 45.99 5.87 6.29
C ALA A 428 45.97 6.18 4.79
N PRO A 429 45.03 5.63 3.99
CA PRO A 429 44.85 6.03 2.61
C PRO A 429 44.28 7.46 2.52
N ALA A 430 44.36 8.07 1.34
CA ALA A 430 43.60 9.28 1.05
C ALA A 430 42.08 8.99 1.09
N GLY A 431 41.28 9.95 1.53
CA GLY A 431 39.83 9.84 1.71
C GLY A 431 39.38 9.78 3.18
N LEU A 432 40.30 9.61 4.15
CA LEU A 432 39.99 9.66 5.58
C LEU A 432 40.10 11.06 6.20
N GLU A 433 40.44 12.09 5.41
CA GLU A 433 40.64 13.45 5.89
C GLU A 433 39.34 14.06 6.43
N SER A 434 38.20 13.71 5.83
CA SER A 434 36.87 14.11 6.31
C SER A 434 36.52 13.54 7.69
N TYR A 435 37.27 12.51 8.13
CA TYR A 435 37.17 11.88 9.45
C TYR A 435 38.35 12.27 10.35
N GLY A 436 39.12 13.31 9.97
CA GLY A 436 40.20 13.87 10.77
C GLY A 436 41.53 13.10 10.74
N VAL A 437 41.73 12.20 9.76
CA VAL A 437 42.97 11.44 9.61
C VAL A 437 43.70 11.88 8.34
N ASN A 438 44.91 12.42 8.49
CA ASN A 438 45.74 12.79 7.34
C ASN A 438 46.31 11.53 6.66
N PRO A 439 46.46 11.50 5.33
CA PRO A 439 47.05 10.36 4.62
C PRO A 439 48.46 10.07 5.12
N GLY A 440 48.81 8.78 5.21
CA GLY A 440 50.10 8.33 5.73
C GLY A 440 50.16 8.18 7.27
N THR A 441 49.11 8.58 8.01
CA THR A 441 49.04 8.35 9.46
C THR A 441 49.14 6.86 9.78
N LYS A 442 50.06 6.47 10.67
CA LYS A 442 50.21 5.06 11.04
C LYS A 442 48.97 4.54 11.77
N TYR A 443 48.55 3.33 11.42
CA TYR A 443 47.44 2.66 12.08
C TYR A 443 47.80 2.40 13.55
N THR A 444 47.05 3.03 14.45
CA THR A 444 47.05 2.70 15.88
C THR A 444 45.61 2.55 16.31
N SER A 445 45.33 1.68 17.28
CA SER A 445 43.97 1.48 17.79
C SER A 445 43.35 2.81 18.24
N ILE A 446 44.12 3.70 18.85
CA ILE A 446 43.69 5.04 19.30
C ILE A 446 43.33 5.94 18.11
N ALA A 447 44.13 5.96 17.04
CA ALA A 447 43.85 6.76 15.84
C ALA A 447 42.63 6.21 15.07
N ALA A 448 42.48 4.88 14.99
CA ALA A 448 41.32 4.23 14.39
C ALA A 448 40.03 4.50 15.19
N THR A 449 40.10 4.46 16.54
CA THR A 449 38.96 4.83 17.38
C THR A 449 38.59 6.30 17.20
N LYS A 450 39.57 7.22 17.17
CA LYS A 450 39.31 8.64 16.89
C LYS A 450 38.62 8.87 15.54
N ALA A 451 39.08 8.18 14.49
CA ALA A 451 38.50 8.24 13.15
C ALA A 451 37.07 7.69 13.10
N ALA A 452 36.79 6.61 13.85
CA ALA A 452 35.46 6.02 13.94
C ALA A 452 34.44 6.87 14.74
N THR A 453 34.92 7.79 15.59
CA THR A 453 34.05 8.62 16.46
C THR A 453 33.77 10.04 15.97
N ALA A 454 34.41 10.53 14.91
CA ALA A 454 34.40 11.97 14.63
C ALA A 454 33.50 12.37 13.45
N VAL A 455 32.19 12.16 13.56
CA VAL A 455 31.27 13.12 12.92
C VAL A 455 31.31 14.35 13.82
N THR A 456 31.89 15.45 13.33
CA THR A 456 31.90 16.71 14.09
C THR A 456 30.60 17.46 13.85
N ALA A 457 30.24 18.36 14.77
CA ALA A 457 29.16 19.31 14.59
C ALA A 457 29.29 20.05 13.25
N GLU A 458 30.52 20.42 12.88
CA GLU A 458 30.81 21.14 11.63
C GLU A 458 30.50 20.30 10.39
N SER A 459 30.94 19.03 10.36
CA SER A 459 30.67 18.15 9.21
C SER A 459 29.19 17.78 9.13
N TYR A 460 28.53 17.59 10.27
CA TYR A 460 27.10 17.30 10.33
C TYR A 460 26.25 18.50 9.89
N ALA A 461 26.57 19.70 10.36
CA ALA A 461 25.90 20.94 9.98
C ALA A 461 25.93 21.13 8.46
N THR A 462 27.12 21.10 7.88
CA THR A 462 27.32 21.37 6.45
C THR A 462 26.68 20.29 5.57
N SER A 463 26.69 19.04 6.02
CA SER A 463 26.18 17.91 5.22
C SER A 463 24.66 17.80 5.25
N TYR A 464 24.03 18.11 6.40
CA TYR A 464 22.62 17.79 6.67
C TYR A 464 21.77 18.99 7.06
N ILE A 465 22.24 19.86 7.96
CA ILE A 465 21.40 20.91 8.55
C ILE A 465 21.37 22.17 7.68
N ASP A 466 22.51 22.59 7.13
CA ASP A 466 22.58 23.80 6.28
C ASP A 466 21.70 23.69 5.04
N LYS A 467 21.42 22.47 4.57
CA LYS A 467 20.53 22.21 3.43
C LYS A 467 19.05 22.22 3.79
N SER A 468 18.71 22.03 5.08
CA SER A 468 17.33 21.98 5.56
C SER A 468 16.89 23.26 6.25
N VAL A 469 17.81 24.15 6.64
CA VAL A 469 17.49 25.42 7.29
C VAL A 469 16.80 26.39 6.32
N ASN A 470 15.58 26.78 6.66
CA ASN A 470 14.86 27.84 5.99
C ASN A 470 14.94 29.12 6.83
N ARG A 471 15.32 30.23 6.22
CA ARG A 471 15.36 31.55 6.87
C ARG A 471 14.35 32.49 6.23
N ASP A 472 13.74 33.36 7.04
CA ASP A 472 12.98 34.50 6.54
C ASP A 472 13.92 35.64 6.11
N ASP A 473 13.35 36.74 5.63
CA ASP A 473 14.09 37.90 5.13
C ASP A 473 14.90 38.60 6.24
N GLU A 474 14.50 38.42 7.50
CA GLU A 474 15.22 38.88 8.69
C GLU A 474 16.31 37.89 9.16
N GLY A 475 16.48 36.76 8.46
CA GLY A 475 17.50 35.75 8.73
C GLY A 475 17.15 34.78 9.85
N LYS A 476 15.92 34.82 10.39
CA LYS A 476 15.43 33.93 11.45
C LYS A 476 14.99 32.59 10.86
N ILE A 477 15.33 31.50 11.55
CA ILE A 477 15.02 30.13 11.09
C ILE A 477 13.51 29.88 11.23
N THR A 478 12.81 29.66 10.11
CA THR A 478 11.35 29.45 10.06
C THR A 478 10.94 28.02 10.39
N ASN A 479 11.85 27.06 10.24
CA ASN A 479 11.63 25.64 10.56
C ASN A 479 12.39 25.18 11.82
N LEU A 480 12.47 26.05 12.83
CA LEU A 480 13.29 25.88 14.04
C LEU A 480 13.10 24.51 14.73
N ASP A 481 11.86 24.05 14.90
CA ASP A 481 11.59 22.79 15.62
C ASP A 481 12.05 21.56 14.83
N SER A 482 11.99 21.63 13.49
CA SER A 482 12.55 20.59 12.61
C SER A 482 14.06 20.48 12.77
N ILE A 483 14.75 21.63 12.84
CA ILE A 483 16.20 21.69 13.05
C ILE A 483 16.59 21.16 14.43
N LYS A 484 15.88 21.54 15.49
CA LYS A 484 16.11 20.99 16.85
C LYS A 484 16.01 19.47 16.89
N ALA A 485 14.96 18.92 16.28
CA ALA A 485 14.76 17.48 16.22
C ALA A 485 15.90 16.79 15.45
N GLN A 486 16.32 17.37 14.32
CA GLN A 486 17.43 16.85 13.51
C GLN A 486 18.77 16.87 14.26
N VAL A 487 19.06 17.94 15.01
CA VAL A 487 20.27 18.02 15.86
C VAL A 487 20.25 16.96 16.96
N LEU A 488 19.12 16.77 17.66
CA LEU A 488 19.02 15.79 18.75
C LEU A 488 19.08 14.34 18.26
N GLN A 489 18.61 14.07 17.03
CA GLN A 489 18.67 12.76 16.40
C GLN A 489 20.00 12.45 15.72
N SER A 490 20.95 13.40 15.71
CA SER A 490 22.24 13.24 15.03
C SER A 490 23.12 12.12 15.61
N GLY A 491 22.86 11.68 16.84
CA GLY A 491 23.69 10.71 17.56
C GLY A 491 25.07 11.27 17.94
N LEU A 492 25.28 12.58 17.80
CA LEU A 492 26.50 13.26 18.19
C LEU A 492 26.62 13.32 19.73
N PRO A 493 27.84 13.34 20.27
CA PRO A 493 28.04 13.56 21.70
C PRO A 493 27.52 14.96 22.09
N ASP A 494 27.12 15.11 23.36
CA ASP A 494 26.49 16.33 23.90
C ASP A 494 27.29 17.61 23.62
N SER A 495 28.62 17.52 23.63
CA SER A 495 29.51 18.64 23.33
C SER A 495 29.44 19.11 21.86
N GLU A 496 29.22 18.19 20.92
CA GLU A 496 29.02 18.51 19.50
C GLU A 496 27.57 18.96 19.23
N ILE A 497 26.60 18.38 19.93
CA ILE A 497 25.21 18.87 19.93
C ILE A 497 25.17 20.34 20.39
N ALA A 498 25.89 20.68 21.46
CA ALA A 498 25.96 22.05 21.97
C ALA A 498 26.50 23.04 20.92
N LYS A 499 27.52 22.64 20.15
CA LYS A 499 28.07 23.44 19.05
C LYS A 499 27.05 23.67 17.94
N LEU A 500 26.25 22.66 17.58
CA LEU A 500 25.18 22.80 16.60
C LEU A 500 24.10 23.78 17.07
N TYR A 501 23.64 23.66 18.32
CA TYR A 501 22.68 24.61 18.90
C TYR A 501 23.22 26.05 18.90
N SER A 502 24.49 26.23 19.29
CA SER A 502 25.15 27.53 19.26
C SER A 502 25.27 28.10 17.84
N ARG A 503 25.62 27.28 16.85
CA ARG A 503 25.78 27.70 15.44
C ARG A 503 24.49 28.26 14.85
N TYR A 504 23.34 27.67 15.18
CA TYR A 504 22.04 28.09 14.65
C TYR A 504 21.31 29.09 15.56
N GLY A 505 21.95 29.58 16.62
CA GLY A 505 21.34 30.53 17.57
C GLY A 505 20.16 29.95 18.34
N ILE A 506 20.17 28.62 18.56
CA ILE A 506 19.10 27.91 19.25
C ILE A 506 19.50 27.75 20.72
N PRO A 507 18.64 28.14 21.69
CA PRO A 507 18.94 27.91 23.10
C PRO A 507 19.07 26.41 23.40
N LEU A 508 20.12 26.04 24.13
CA LEU A 508 20.36 24.64 24.51
C LEU A 508 19.19 24.11 25.37
N PRO A 509 18.74 22.86 25.15
CA PRO A 509 17.74 22.23 26.02
C PRO A 509 18.30 22.07 27.44
N GLN A 510 17.43 22.20 28.45
CA GLN A 510 17.84 21.93 29.83
C GLN A 510 18.31 20.49 29.98
N GLY A 511 19.52 20.30 30.53
CA GLY A 511 20.15 18.98 30.72
C GLY A 511 21.39 18.74 29.87
N TYR A 512 21.65 19.56 28.84
CA TYR A 512 22.89 19.49 28.06
C TYR A 512 23.90 20.49 28.63
N SER A 513 24.95 20.01 29.30
CA SER A 513 26.08 20.85 29.72
C SER A 513 27.07 20.94 28.57
N GLY A 514 27.29 22.13 28.02
CA GLY A 514 28.31 22.38 26.99
C GLY A 514 29.76 22.27 27.48
N ASN A 515 30.02 21.53 28.57
CA ASN A 515 31.32 21.35 29.22
C ASN A 515 31.76 19.90 29.20
#